data_AF-A0A3D0JI21-F1
#
_entry.id   AF-A0A3D0JI21-F1
#
_cell.length_a   1.000
_cell.length_b   1.000
_cell.length_c   1.000
_cell.angle_alpha   90.00
_cell.angle_beta   90.00
_cell.angle_gamma   90.00
#
_symmetry.space_group_name_H-M   'P 1'
#
loop_
_entity.id
_entity.type
_entity.pdbx_description
1 polymer ?
#
loop_
_entity_poly.entity_id
_entity_poly.type
_entity_poly.pdbx_seq_one_letter_code
_entity_poly.pdbx_strand_id
1 'polypeptide(L)'
;MDGAAIESTGVSGKIGVGTWNTSAEFSNIKITDNDTGEVIAEPDLSSEDAFKGEWEFVSDGKWSVEGNVIKQSSSKTDTYRYGTTGTAAYFGDKNWRNYTLTLTAKKNAGLEGFLIPFAVTGAEDNYFWNIGGWNNTVSCLQQVSAGAKSDRIGGTVKNCSIETGEEYELKVVVKDTNVKCYIDDRLYIDYEIPPTTKYECYQVVSTDESGDIIIKLVNVTKNAHDVEINIDGALAEDGGSLLSDKAVVYQVAGDSPDNDNILGATEDVTLESFEIDGVSDHFTYTVPMYSVTVIRIPRNK
;
A
#
# COMPACT_ATOMS: atom_id res chain seq x y z
N MET A 1 -19.63 1.44 17.12
CA MET A 1 -19.54 0.10 16.54
C MET A 1 -18.45 0.12 15.48
N ASP A 2 -17.77 -1.00 15.29
CA ASP A 2 -16.83 -1.20 14.19
C ASP A 2 -17.64 -1.54 12.92
N GLY A 3 -17.28 -0.96 11.77
CA GLY A 3 -17.93 -1.29 10.50
C GLY A 3 -17.62 -2.73 10.07
N ALA A 4 -18.28 -3.21 9.01
CA ALA A 4 -17.88 -4.46 8.37
C ALA A 4 -16.39 -4.38 7.97
N ALA A 5 -15.62 -5.43 8.22
CA ALA A 5 -14.22 -5.47 7.84
C ALA A 5 -14.11 -5.56 6.31
N ILE A 6 -13.18 -4.79 5.72
CA ILE A 6 -12.85 -4.96 4.30
C ILE A 6 -12.14 -6.32 4.17
N GLU A 7 -12.57 -7.15 3.22
CA GLU A 7 -11.71 -8.22 2.74
C GLU A 7 -10.42 -7.60 2.22
N SER A 8 -9.31 -7.88 2.90
CA SER A 8 -8.01 -7.34 2.52
C SER A 8 -7.74 -7.67 1.05
N THR A 9 -7.73 -6.63 0.22
CA THR A 9 -7.13 -6.74 -1.11
C THR A 9 -5.64 -6.84 -0.86
N GLY A 10 -5.11 -8.05 -0.92
CA GLY A 10 -3.70 -8.34 -0.62
C GLY A 10 -2.73 -7.36 -1.29
N VAL A 11 -1.47 -7.36 -0.86
CA VAL A 11 -0.48 -6.49 -1.49
C VAL A 11 -0.28 -6.88 -2.95
N SER A 12 -0.15 -5.87 -3.81
CA SER A 12 0.05 -6.04 -5.24
C SER A 12 1.20 -5.17 -5.71
N GLY A 13 1.84 -5.55 -6.81
CA GLY A 13 2.79 -4.66 -7.45
C GLY A 13 3.91 -5.37 -8.17
N LYS A 14 4.68 -4.55 -8.88
CA LYS A 14 5.93 -4.95 -9.53
C LYS A 14 6.93 -5.46 -8.48
N ILE A 15 8.01 -6.05 -8.98
CA ILE A 15 9.19 -6.39 -8.19
C ILE A 15 10.34 -5.43 -8.52
N GLY A 16 11.44 -5.53 -7.79
CA GLY A 16 12.65 -4.81 -8.15
C GLY A 16 13.92 -5.44 -7.62
N VAL A 17 15.02 -4.83 -8.03
CA VAL A 17 16.35 -5.06 -7.46
C VAL A 17 16.98 -3.72 -7.13
N GLY A 18 17.82 -3.70 -6.11
CA GLY A 18 18.41 -2.48 -5.63
C GLY A 18 19.55 -2.71 -4.67
N THR A 19 20.20 -1.62 -4.30
CA THR A 19 21.37 -1.59 -3.43
C THR A 19 21.35 -0.34 -2.57
N TRP A 20 22.04 -0.42 -1.44
CA TRP A 20 22.36 0.74 -0.62
C TRP A 20 23.88 0.80 -0.43
N ASN A 21 24.55 1.85 -0.90
CA ASN A 21 26.01 2.00 -0.82
C ASN A 21 26.81 0.73 -1.19
N THR A 22 26.34 0.03 -2.24
CA THR A 22 26.78 -1.32 -2.59
C THR A 22 26.75 -1.51 -4.09
N SER A 23 27.79 -2.14 -4.64
CA SER A 23 27.78 -2.69 -6.00
C SER A 23 27.39 -4.16 -5.91
N ALA A 24 26.49 -4.60 -6.77
CA ALA A 24 25.93 -5.94 -6.75
C ALA A 24 25.54 -6.44 -8.15
N GLU A 25 25.35 -7.74 -8.25
CA GLU A 25 24.83 -8.43 -9.41
C GLU A 25 23.55 -9.17 -9.06
N PHE A 26 22.60 -9.21 -9.99
CA PHE A 26 21.34 -9.93 -9.86
C PHE A 26 21.09 -10.78 -11.10
N SER A 27 20.71 -12.03 -10.91
CA SER A 27 20.47 -12.98 -11.99
C SER A 27 19.36 -13.97 -11.60
N ASN A 28 18.97 -14.84 -12.53
CA ASN A 28 17.96 -15.88 -12.32
C ASN A 28 16.62 -15.34 -11.76
N ILE A 29 16.26 -14.12 -12.17
CA ILE A 29 15.04 -13.45 -11.71
C ILE A 29 13.84 -14.14 -12.34
N LYS A 30 12.93 -14.59 -11.49
CA LYS A 30 11.74 -15.33 -11.92
C LYS A 30 10.56 -15.01 -11.03
N ILE A 31 9.40 -14.80 -11.65
CA ILE A 31 8.14 -14.53 -10.97
C ILE A 31 7.19 -15.69 -11.28
N THR A 32 6.70 -16.33 -10.23
CA THR A 32 5.78 -17.48 -10.30
C THR A 32 4.47 -17.10 -9.64
N ASP A 33 3.35 -17.41 -10.27
CA ASP A 33 2.03 -17.30 -9.65
C ASP A 33 1.86 -18.41 -8.60
N ASN A 34 1.49 -18.05 -7.37
CA ASN A 34 1.41 -19.01 -6.27
C ASN A 34 0.17 -19.91 -6.36
N ASP A 35 -0.86 -19.48 -7.06
CA ASP A 35 -2.13 -20.21 -7.17
C ASP A 35 -2.04 -21.27 -8.27
N THR A 36 -1.43 -20.94 -9.41
CA THR A 36 -1.24 -21.87 -10.54
C THR A 36 0.09 -22.61 -10.51
N GLY A 37 1.12 -22.05 -9.89
CA GLY A 37 2.50 -22.52 -9.95
C GLY A 37 3.21 -22.21 -11.27
N GLU A 38 2.57 -21.45 -12.17
CA GLU A 38 3.14 -21.08 -13.47
C GLU A 38 4.10 -19.91 -13.37
N VAL A 39 5.12 -19.92 -14.23
CA VAL A 39 6.03 -18.80 -14.40
C VAL A 39 5.32 -17.71 -15.19
N ILE A 40 5.06 -16.58 -14.56
CA ILE A 40 4.33 -15.46 -15.20
C ILE A 40 5.27 -14.41 -15.79
N ALA A 41 6.52 -14.35 -15.34
CA ALA A 41 7.52 -13.46 -15.93
C ALA A 41 8.96 -13.88 -15.61
N GLU A 42 9.84 -13.64 -16.58
CA GLU A 42 11.30 -13.61 -16.48
C GLU A 42 11.76 -12.41 -17.31
N PRO A 43 12.61 -11.50 -16.77
CA PRO A 43 13.04 -10.31 -17.50
C PRO A 43 13.92 -10.68 -18.71
N ASP A 44 13.72 -9.99 -19.84
CA ASP A 44 14.61 -10.14 -21.00
C ASP A 44 15.91 -9.36 -20.79
N LEU A 45 16.98 -10.09 -20.49
CA LEU A 45 18.33 -9.56 -20.29
C LEU A 45 19.26 -9.81 -21.49
N SER A 46 18.70 -10.17 -22.66
CA SER A 46 19.48 -10.51 -23.86
C SER A 46 20.28 -9.34 -24.43
N SER A 47 19.89 -8.10 -24.11
CA SER A 47 20.58 -6.88 -24.51
C SER A 47 20.29 -5.71 -23.57
N GLU A 48 21.15 -4.68 -23.63
CA GLU A 48 20.95 -3.42 -22.90
C GLU A 48 19.63 -2.72 -23.27
N ASP A 49 19.20 -2.81 -24.53
CA ASP A 49 17.97 -2.18 -24.99
C ASP A 49 16.73 -2.92 -24.48
N ALA A 50 16.75 -4.26 -24.45
CA ALA A 50 15.69 -5.06 -23.85
C ALA A 50 15.56 -4.75 -22.35
N PHE A 51 16.68 -4.79 -21.63
CA PHE A 51 16.73 -4.44 -20.21
C PHE A 51 16.18 -3.04 -19.93
N LYS A 52 16.62 -2.02 -20.69
CA LYS A 52 16.14 -0.64 -20.48
C LYS A 52 14.71 -0.41 -20.93
N GLY A 53 14.18 -1.25 -21.81
CA GLY A 53 12.79 -1.19 -22.26
C GLY A 53 11.81 -1.76 -21.24
N GLU A 54 12.23 -2.74 -20.43
CA GLU A 54 11.36 -3.44 -19.47
C GLU A 54 11.48 -2.91 -18.03
N TRP A 55 12.60 -2.27 -17.69
CA TRP A 55 12.90 -1.83 -16.33
C TRP A 55 12.71 -0.33 -16.13
N GLU A 56 12.13 0.02 -14.99
CA GLU A 56 11.97 1.39 -14.52
C GLU A 56 13.12 1.76 -13.59
N PHE A 57 13.98 2.68 -14.01
CA PHE A 57 15.11 3.15 -13.21
C PHE A 57 14.72 4.39 -12.39
N VAL A 58 14.49 4.20 -11.09
CA VAL A 58 13.90 5.23 -10.22
C VAL A 58 14.93 6.05 -9.43
N SER A 59 16.22 5.85 -9.68
CA SER A 59 17.30 6.36 -8.81
C SER A 59 18.66 6.50 -9.53
N ASP A 60 19.73 6.76 -8.78
CA ASP A 60 21.09 7.06 -9.25
C ASP A 60 21.93 5.86 -9.71
N GLY A 61 21.30 4.71 -9.95
CA GLY A 61 22.03 3.49 -10.25
C GLY A 61 22.77 3.50 -11.58
N LYS A 62 23.95 2.88 -11.56
CA LYS A 62 24.73 2.58 -12.77
C LYS A 62 24.45 1.15 -13.20
N TRP A 63 23.32 1.00 -13.87
CA TRP A 63 22.77 -0.27 -14.31
C TRP A 63 23.29 -0.66 -15.70
N SER A 64 23.66 -1.92 -15.84
CA SER A 64 24.02 -2.55 -17.12
C SER A 64 23.67 -4.03 -17.08
N VAL A 65 23.65 -4.69 -18.22
CA VAL A 65 23.52 -6.14 -18.33
C VAL A 65 24.75 -6.73 -19.02
N GLU A 66 25.23 -7.86 -18.50
CA GLU A 66 26.30 -8.63 -19.12
C GLU A 66 25.90 -10.11 -19.11
N GLY A 67 25.50 -10.64 -20.27
CA GLY A 67 24.75 -11.90 -20.33
C GLY A 67 23.42 -11.77 -19.59
N ASN A 68 23.00 -12.81 -18.89
CA ASN A 68 21.75 -12.83 -18.11
C ASN A 68 21.92 -12.28 -16.68
N VAL A 69 22.80 -11.29 -16.50
CA VAL A 69 23.14 -10.72 -15.18
C VAL A 69 22.99 -9.21 -15.23
N ILE A 70 22.14 -8.67 -14.36
CA ILE A 70 22.00 -7.24 -14.08
C ILE A 70 23.13 -6.83 -13.15
N LYS A 71 23.87 -5.77 -13.51
CA LYS A 71 24.94 -5.20 -12.68
C LYS A 71 24.60 -3.80 -12.24
N GLN A 72 24.64 -3.59 -10.93
CA GLN A 72 24.77 -2.28 -10.33
C GLN A 72 26.26 -2.09 -10.02
N SER A 73 26.90 -1.12 -10.67
CA SER A 73 28.37 -0.91 -10.56
C SER A 73 28.81 0.17 -9.56
N SER A 74 27.89 0.92 -8.94
CA SER A 74 28.19 2.01 -8.00
C SER A 74 28.08 1.55 -6.55
N SER A 75 29.19 1.58 -5.80
CA SER A 75 29.15 1.37 -4.35
C SER A 75 28.67 2.59 -3.53
N LYS A 76 28.00 3.54 -4.18
CA LYS A 76 27.47 4.76 -3.56
C LYS A 76 26.01 4.96 -3.95
N THR A 77 25.24 5.43 -2.98
CA THR A 77 23.88 5.95 -3.15
C THR A 77 23.88 7.43 -2.79
N ASP A 78 23.28 8.27 -3.64
CA ASP A 78 22.96 9.68 -3.34
C ASP A 78 21.81 9.69 -2.31
N THR A 79 22.16 9.49 -1.04
CA THR A 79 21.20 9.41 0.06
C THR A 79 20.48 10.73 0.32
N TYR A 80 20.95 11.86 -0.25
CA TYR A 80 20.24 13.13 -0.15
C TYR A 80 18.99 13.13 -1.04
N ARG A 81 19.08 12.58 -2.25
CA ARG A 81 17.95 12.50 -3.18
C ARG A 81 17.15 11.21 -3.08
N TYR A 82 17.84 10.10 -2.89
CA TYR A 82 17.26 8.75 -2.91
C TYR A 82 17.36 8.07 -1.55
N GLY A 83 17.34 8.86 -0.47
CA GLY A 83 17.38 8.35 0.90
C GLY A 83 16.17 7.48 1.29
N THR A 84 15.11 7.52 0.50
CA THR A 84 13.84 6.82 0.74
C THR A 84 13.75 5.51 -0.04
N THR A 85 14.26 5.47 -1.26
CA THR A 85 14.19 4.30 -2.16
C THR A 85 15.52 3.55 -2.30
N GLY A 86 16.65 4.21 -2.03
CA GLY A 86 17.97 3.68 -2.35
C GLY A 86 18.25 3.67 -3.85
N THR A 87 19.26 2.91 -4.26
CA THR A 87 19.55 2.72 -5.68
C THR A 87 18.77 1.50 -6.19
N ALA A 88 17.61 1.72 -6.81
CA ALA A 88 16.68 0.68 -7.24
C ALA A 88 16.26 0.77 -8.72
N ALA A 89 15.84 -0.37 -9.26
CA ALA A 89 15.15 -0.52 -10.54
C ALA A 89 13.99 -1.52 -10.40
N TYR A 90 12.86 -1.27 -11.08
CA TYR A 90 11.63 -2.05 -10.95
C TYR A 90 11.23 -2.74 -12.26
N PHE A 91 10.58 -3.90 -12.16
CA PHE A 91 10.18 -4.73 -13.30
C PHE A 91 8.80 -5.36 -13.09
N GLY A 92 8.00 -5.37 -14.15
CA GLY A 92 6.74 -6.12 -14.21
C GLY A 92 5.48 -5.27 -14.09
N ASP A 93 4.41 -5.91 -13.65
CA ASP A 93 3.05 -5.34 -13.61
C ASP A 93 2.63 -4.96 -12.18
N LYS A 94 2.05 -3.76 -12.03
CA LYS A 94 1.49 -3.28 -10.76
C LYS A 94 0.32 -4.12 -10.24
N ASN A 95 -0.30 -4.93 -11.12
CA ASN A 95 -1.45 -5.75 -10.80
C ASN A 95 -1.09 -7.16 -10.30
N TRP A 96 0.19 -7.56 -10.33
CA TRP A 96 0.59 -8.86 -9.81
C TRP A 96 0.25 -8.99 -8.32
N ARG A 97 -0.33 -10.13 -7.97
CA ARG A 97 -0.76 -10.55 -6.63
C ARG A 97 -0.34 -11.99 -6.44
N ASN A 98 -0.30 -12.45 -5.20
CA ASN A 98 -0.08 -13.87 -4.88
C ASN A 98 1.06 -14.49 -5.68
N TYR A 99 2.24 -13.86 -5.70
CA TYR A 99 3.38 -14.30 -6.49
C TYR A 99 4.57 -14.66 -5.62
N THR A 100 5.50 -15.42 -6.20
CA THR A 100 6.83 -15.68 -5.65
C THR A 100 7.87 -15.10 -6.60
N LEU A 101 8.70 -14.21 -6.08
CA LEU A 101 9.94 -13.76 -6.69
C LEU A 101 11.08 -14.66 -6.22
N THR A 102 11.87 -15.20 -7.14
CA THR A 102 13.19 -15.79 -6.87
C THR A 102 14.26 -15.07 -7.68
N LEU A 103 15.45 -14.90 -7.09
CA LEU A 103 16.62 -14.37 -7.79
C LEU A 103 17.92 -14.78 -7.06
N THR A 104 19.03 -14.78 -7.79
CA THR A 104 20.38 -14.87 -7.21
C THR A 104 20.94 -13.46 -7.07
N ALA A 105 21.52 -13.13 -5.91
CA ALA A 105 22.17 -11.85 -5.66
C ALA A 105 23.63 -12.05 -5.21
N LYS A 106 24.53 -11.19 -5.72
CA LYS A 106 25.95 -11.22 -5.36
C LYS A 106 26.45 -9.82 -5.02
N LYS A 107 27.08 -9.67 -3.86
CA LYS A 107 27.72 -8.41 -3.46
C LYS A 107 29.11 -8.34 -4.05
N ASN A 108 29.42 -7.27 -4.79
CA ASN A 108 30.73 -7.04 -5.39
C ASN A 108 31.61 -6.13 -4.53
N ALA A 109 31.04 -5.09 -3.93
CA ALA A 109 31.75 -4.13 -3.08
C ALA A 109 30.75 -3.26 -2.29
N GLY A 110 31.24 -2.56 -1.27
CA GLY A 110 30.45 -1.55 -0.55
C GLY A 110 30.13 -1.91 0.90
N LEU A 111 29.47 -0.99 1.58
CA LEU A 111 29.29 -1.02 3.04
C LEU A 111 28.08 -1.83 3.48
N GLU A 112 27.07 -2.00 2.62
CA GLU A 112 25.82 -2.66 2.97
C GLU A 112 25.50 -3.78 1.98
N GLY A 113 24.26 -3.90 1.51
CA GLY A 113 23.85 -4.98 0.65
C GLY A 113 22.71 -4.68 -0.30
N PHE A 114 21.79 -5.62 -0.38
CA PHE A 114 20.73 -5.67 -1.38
C PHE A 114 19.46 -5.02 -0.85
N LEU A 115 18.73 -4.38 -1.76
CA LEU A 115 17.34 -3.99 -1.56
C LEU A 115 16.53 -4.82 -2.54
N ILE A 116 15.53 -5.56 -2.05
CA ILE A 116 14.61 -6.33 -2.89
C ILE A 116 13.20 -5.72 -2.78
N PRO A 117 12.87 -4.74 -3.64
CA PRO A 117 11.53 -4.19 -3.76
C PRO A 117 10.49 -5.25 -4.17
N PHE A 118 9.31 -5.16 -3.57
CA PHE A 118 8.11 -5.94 -3.90
C PHE A 118 6.86 -5.12 -3.58
N ALA A 119 5.71 -5.55 -4.12
CA ALA A 119 4.47 -4.78 -4.04
C ALA A 119 4.66 -3.30 -4.46
N VAL A 120 5.44 -3.08 -5.52
CA VAL A 120 5.72 -1.76 -6.06
C VAL A 120 4.52 -1.29 -6.87
N THR A 121 3.82 -0.26 -6.40
CA THR A 121 2.68 0.36 -7.09
C THR A 121 3.04 1.69 -7.76
N GLY A 122 4.16 2.28 -7.38
CA GLY A 122 4.72 3.50 -7.96
C GLY A 122 6.20 3.66 -7.63
N ALA A 123 6.85 4.66 -8.24
CA ALA A 123 8.27 4.95 -8.02
C ALA A 123 8.60 5.15 -6.52
N GLU A 124 7.64 5.71 -5.79
CA GLU A 124 7.74 6.09 -4.38
C GLU A 124 6.73 5.33 -3.47
N ASP A 125 6.24 4.18 -3.95
CA ASP A 125 5.26 3.35 -3.24
C ASP A 125 5.60 1.87 -3.39
N ASN A 126 6.21 1.30 -2.35
CA ASN A 126 6.64 -0.09 -2.32
C ASN A 126 6.95 -0.58 -0.90
N TYR A 127 7.08 -1.89 -0.75
CA TYR A 127 7.88 -2.48 0.31
C TYR A 127 9.22 -2.91 -0.26
N PHE A 128 10.26 -2.92 0.57
CA PHE A 128 11.51 -3.57 0.20
C PHE A 128 12.11 -4.34 1.36
N TRP A 129 12.69 -5.48 1.02
CA TRP A 129 13.51 -6.24 1.92
C TRP A 129 14.95 -5.72 1.86
N ASN A 130 15.39 -5.07 2.94
CA ASN A 130 16.75 -4.59 3.10
C ASN A 130 17.61 -5.71 3.67
N ILE A 131 18.66 -6.11 2.96
CA ILE A 131 19.55 -7.22 3.31
C ILE A 131 20.97 -6.67 3.47
N GLY A 132 21.56 -6.81 4.66
CA GLY A 132 22.87 -6.26 4.96
C GLY A 132 22.87 -4.73 5.14
N GLY A 133 21.78 -4.16 5.65
CA GLY A 133 21.70 -2.76 6.05
C GLY A 133 22.47 -2.46 7.35
N TRP A 134 22.52 -1.18 7.73
CA TRP A 134 23.22 -0.68 8.91
C TRP A 134 24.68 -1.15 8.95
N ASN A 135 25.41 -0.83 7.88
CA ASN A 135 26.79 -1.26 7.69
C ASN A 135 26.94 -2.80 7.73
N ASN A 136 26.07 -3.52 7.02
CA ASN A 136 26.11 -4.97 6.86
C ASN A 136 25.92 -5.78 8.16
N THR A 137 24.99 -5.34 9.01
CA THR A 137 24.70 -5.98 10.30
C THR A 137 23.24 -6.38 10.48
N VAL A 138 22.31 -5.82 9.71
CA VAL A 138 20.88 -6.00 9.90
C VAL A 138 20.18 -6.30 8.57
N SER A 139 19.12 -7.09 8.64
CA SER A 139 18.14 -7.21 7.56
C SER A 139 16.73 -7.07 8.13
N CYS A 140 15.84 -6.44 7.36
CA CYS A 140 14.45 -6.17 7.74
C CYS A 140 13.60 -5.77 6.52
N LEU A 141 12.28 -5.70 6.71
CA LEU A 141 11.40 -4.99 5.80
C LEU A 141 11.34 -3.50 6.13
N GLN A 142 11.17 -2.69 5.10
CA GLN A 142 10.83 -1.27 5.18
C GLN A 142 9.77 -0.95 4.11
N GLN A 143 9.05 0.15 4.30
CA GLN A 143 8.04 0.65 3.38
C GLN A 143 8.41 2.04 2.89
N VAL A 144 8.16 2.32 1.62
CA VAL A 144 8.03 3.67 1.06
C VAL A 144 6.56 3.88 0.70
N SER A 145 5.96 4.97 1.19
CA SER A 145 4.59 5.35 0.84
C SER A 145 4.53 6.86 0.64
N ALA A 146 4.04 7.28 -0.52
CA ALA A 146 4.00 8.68 -0.96
C ALA A 146 5.35 9.40 -0.72
N GLY A 147 6.46 8.73 -1.06
CA GLY A 147 7.82 9.25 -0.91
C GLY A 147 8.40 9.18 0.50
N ALA A 148 7.60 8.85 1.52
CA ALA A 148 8.08 8.72 2.90
C ALA A 148 8.55 7.28 3.18
N LYS A 149 9.79 7.13 3.64
CA LYS A 149 10.35 5.83 4.06
C LYS A 149 10.12 5.59 5.55
N SER A 150 9.65 4.41 5.90
CA SER A 150 9.57 3.94 7.28
C SER A 150 10.96 3.65 7.88
N ASP A 151 11.06 3.61 9.21
CA ASP A 151 12.16 2.87 9.84
C ASP A 151 11.97 1.35 9.60
N ARG A 152 12.79 0.52 10.26
CA ARG A 152 12.65 -0.94 10.31
C ARG A 152 11.25 -1.34 10.76
N ILE A 153 10.57 -2.15 9.97
CA ILE A 153 9.30 -2.73 10.37
C ILE A 153 9.53 -3.72 11.52
N GLY A 154 8.90 -3.46 12.66
CA GLY A 154 8.99 -4.30 13.86
C GLY A 154 8.60 -5.75 13.58
N GLY A 155 9.30 -6.71 14.19
CA GLY A 155 9.07 -8.15 13.96
C GLY A 155 9.79 -8.72 12.74
N THR A 156 10.34 -7.89 11.84
CA THR A 156 11.10 -8.33 10.65
C THR A 156 12.61 -8.20 10.82
N VAL A 157 13.07 -7.57 11.90
CA VAL A 157 14.47 -7.22 12.12
C VAL A 157 15.26 -8.44 12.57
N LYS A 158 16.31 -8.78 11.82
CA LYS A 158 17.24 -9.86 12.14
C LYS A 158 18.68 -9.44 11.88
N ASN A 159 19.61 -10.08 12.59
CA ASN A 159 21.03 -9.91 12.32
C ASN A 159 21.37 -10.56 10.98
N CYS A 160 22.05 -9.81 10.11
CA CYS A 160 22.41 -10.24 8.77
C CYS A 160 23.80 -9.72 8.45
N SER A 161 24.62 -10.55 7.82
CA SER A 161 25.82 -10.10 7.16
C SER A 161 25.96 -10.86 5.86
N ILE A 162 26.18 -10.13 4.77
CA ILE A 162 26.46 -10.71 3.47
C ILE A 162 27.93 -10.52 3.13
N GLU A 163 28.55 -11.61 2.69
CA GLU A 163 29.94 -11.64 2.26
C GLU A 163 30.11 -11.14 0.83
N THR A 164 31.22 -10.46 0.58
CA THR A 164 31.56 -9.98 -0.75
C THR A 164 32.07 -11.14 -1.60
N GLY A 165 31.55 -11.28 -2.82
CA GLY A 165 31.90 -12.33 -3.75
C GLY A 165 31.05 -13.60 -3.64
N GLU A 166 30.26 -13.74 -2.59
CA GLU A 166 29.33 -14.86 -2.40
C GLU A 166 27.99 -14.59 -3.09
N GLU A 167 27.41 -15.67 -3.63
CA GLU A 167 26.07 -15.68 -4.22
C GLU A 167 25.05 -16.13 -3.18
N TYR A 168 23.88 -15.49 -3.19
CA TYR A 168 22.77 -15.79 -2.29
C TYR A 168 21.51 -16.04 -3.12
N GLU A 169 20.83 -17.15 -2.85
CA GLU A 169 19.52 -17.43 -3.43
C GLU A 169 18.46 -16.74 -2.58
N LEU A 170 17.82 -15.71 -3.15
CA LEU A 170 16.81 -14.91 -2.48
C LEU A 170 15.42 -15.27 -3.00
N LYS A 171 14.46 -15.38 -2.08
CA LYS A 171 13.07 -15.67 -2.41
C LYS A 171 12.13 -14.81 -1.60
N VAL A 172 11.17 -14.15 -2.25
CA VAL A 172 10.09 -13.37 -1.63
C VAL A 172 8.77 -13.97 -2.09
N VAL A 173 8.02 -14.55 -1.15
CA VAL A 173 6.67 -15.09 -1.37
C VAL A 173 5.67 -14.08 -0.84
N VAL A 174 4.87 -13.52 -1.74
CA VAL A 174 3.77 -12.61 -1.43
C VAL A 174 2.46 -13.40 -1.55
N LYS A 175 1.67 -13.47 -0.48
CA LYS A 175 0.36 -14.10 -0.49
C LYS A 175 -0.61 -13.28 0.33
N ASP A 176 -1.63 -12.73 -0.32
CA ASP A 176 -2.56 -11.77 0.24
C ASP A 176 -1.77 -10.63 0.93
N THR A 177 -1.84 -10.50 2.25
CA THR A 177 -1.03 -9.57 3.05
C THR A 177 0.19 -10.21 3.72
N ASN A 178 0.35 -11.52 3.64
CA ASN A 178 1.50 -12.22 4.18
C ASN A 178 2.69 -12.15 3.22
N VAL A 179 3.86 -11.82 3.76
CA VAL A 179 5.14 -11.88 3.04
C VAL A 179 6.12 -12.78 3.75
N LYS A 180 6.75 -13.67 2.99
CA LYS A 180 7.84 -14.52 3.46
C LYS A 180 9.10 -14.29 2.66
N CYS A 181 10.22 -14.09 3.33
CA CYS A 181 11.52 -13.90 2.69
C CYS A 181 12.48 -15.02 3.08
N TYR A 182 13.29 -15.50 2.15
CA TYR A 182 14.25 -16.58 2.37
C TYR A 182 15.62 -16.21 1.79
N ILE A 183 16.68 -16.62 2.50
CA ILE A 183 18.06 -16.62 2.02
C ILE A 183 18.50 -18.09 1.99
N ASP A 184 18.94 -18.60 0.84
CA ASP A 184 19.40 -19.98 0.65
C ASP A 184 18.40 -21.01 1.22
N ASP A 185 17.13 -20.84 0.83
CA ASP A 185 15.96 -21.61 1.29
C ASP A 185 15.67 -21.58 2.80
N ARG A 186 16.41 -20.79 3.59
CA ARG A 186 16.13 -20.60 5.02
C ARG A 186 15.15 -19.46 5.21
N LEU A 187 14.03 -19.74 5.87
CA LEU A 187 13.02 -18.75 6.21
C LEU A 187 13.64 -17.64 7.07
N TYR A 188 13.65 -16.44 6.52
CA TYR A 188 14.23 -15.26 7.14
C TYR A 188 13.15 -14.32 7.66
N ILE A 189 12.07 -14.06 6.92
CA ILE A 189 10.94 -13.24 7.38
C ILE A 189 9.65 -14.02 7.13
N ASP A 190 8.70 -13.94 8.07
CA ASP A 190 7.29 -14.30 7.90
C ASP A 190 6.50 -13.19 8.59
N TYR A 191 5.84 -12.35 7.80
CA TYR A 191 5.28 -11.09 8.29
C TYR A 191 3.93 -10.81 7.64
N GLU A 192 2.97 -10.41 8.48
CA GLU A 192 1.65 -9.99 8.05
C GLU A 192 1.64 -8.47 7.89
N ILE A 193 1.51 -7.98 6.65
CA ILE A 193 1.38 -6.56 6.37
C ILE A 193 0.00 -6.10 6.87
N PRO A 194 -0.07 -5.12 7.80
CA PRO A 194 -1.36 -4.65 8.28
C PRO A 194 -2.18 -4.04 7.13
N PRO A 195 -3.50 -4.30 7.06
CA PRO A 195 -4.34 -3.69 6.05
C PRO A 195 -4.35 -2.15 6.22
N THR A 196 -4.31 -1.44 5.10
CA THR A 196 -4.32 0.03 5.06
C THR A 196 -5.70 0.62 5.40
N THR A 197 -6.77 -0.17 5.21
CA THR A 197 -8.14 0.17 5.59
C THR A 197 -8.76 -1.00 6.35
N LYS A 198 -9.26 -0.74 7.57
CA LYS A 198 -9.76 -1.78 8.47
C LYS A 198 -11.24 -2.07 8.28
N TYR A 199 -12.03 -1.08 7.87
CA TYR A 199 -13.49 -1.17 7.77
C TYR A 199 -14.00 -0.57 6.46
N GLU A 200 -15.09 -1.13 5.94
CA GLU A 200 -15.73 -0.73 4.68
C GLU A 200 -16.34 0.67 4.79
N CYS A 201 -16.90 0.95 5.97
CA CYS A 201 -17.44 2.25 6.34
C CYS A 201 -16.84 2.74 7.66
N TYR A 202 -16.60 4.04 7.75
CA TYR A 202 -16.22 4.75 8.98
C TYR A 202 -17.31 5.74 9.35
N GLN A 203 -17.50 5.95 10.65
CA GLN A 203 -18.49 6.89 11.15
C GLN A 203 -17.92 7.78 12.26
N VAL A 204 -18.37 9.03 12.28
CA VAL A 204 -18.17 9.96 13.40
C VAL A 204 -19.51 10.64 13.66
N VAL A 205 -19.96 10.63 14.92
CA VAL A 205 -21.15 11.36 15.34
C VAL A 205 -20.75 12.46 16.31
N SER A 206 -21.30 13.65 16.11
CA SER A 206 -21.15 14.78 17.02
C SER A 206 -22.48 15.52 17.19
N THR A 207 -22.49 16.47 18.12
CA THR A 207 -23.59 17.40 18.35
C THR A 207 -23.01 18.81 18.35
N ASP A 208 -23.72 19.78 17.77
CA ASP A 208 -23.32 21.18 17.82
C ASP A 208 -24.02 21.96 18.95
N GLU A 209 -23.78 23.27 19.01
CA GLU A 209 -24.36 24.14 20.05
C GLU A 209 -25.88 24.24 19.99
N SER A 210 -26.52 24.00 18.84
CA SER A 210 -27.99 23.97 18.75
C SER A 210 -28.58 22.64 19.23
N GLY A 211 -27.72 21.64 19.45
CA GLY A 211 -28.14 20.28 19.79
C GLY A 211 -28.39 19.41 18.57
N ASP A 212 -28.11 19.90 17.35
CA ASP A 212 -28.29 19.13 16.12
C ASP A 212 -27.30 17.96 16.10
N ILE A 213 -27.75 16.81 15.63
CA ILE A 213 -26.90 15.63 15.49
C ILE A 213 -26.25 15.68 14.11
N ILE A 214 -24.93 15.52 14.07
CA ILE A 214 -24.14 15.50 12.85
C ILE A 214 -23.49 14.13 12.73
N ILE A 215 -23.87 13.39 11.69
CA ILE A 215 -23.34 12.05 11.40
C ILE A 215 -22.48 12.16 10.15
N LYS A 216 -21.19 11.91 10.27
CA LYS A 216 -20.29 11.72 9.14
C LYS A 216 -20.14 10.23 8.86
N LEU A 217 -20.38 9.82 7.61
CA LEU A 217 -20.18 8.48 7.10
C LEU A 217 -19.16 8.54 5.95
N VAL A 218 -18.21 7.61 5.94
CA VAL A 218 -17.22 7.48 4.86
C VAL A 218 -17.24 6.05 4.37
N ASN A 219 -17.51 5.86 3.08
CA ASN A 219 -17.44 4.55 2.42
C ASN A 219 -16.21 4.54 1.51
N VAL A 220 -15.27 3.63 1.79
CA VAL A 220 -14.00 3.51 1.04
C VAL A 220 -14.03 2.38 0.01
N THR A 221 -15.20 1.80 -0.25
CA THR A 221 -15.36 0.64 -1.12
C THR A 221 -16.13 0.97 -2.40
N LYS A 222 -16.01 0.09 -3.39
CA LYS A 222 -16.72 0.18 -4.69
C LYS A 222 -18.21 -0.15 -4.63
N ASN A 223 -18.73 -0.55 -3.48
CA ASN A 223 -20.14 -0.91 -3.31
C ASN A 223 -20.81 0.14 -2.44
N ALA A 224 -22.06 0.49 -2.74
CA ALA A 224 -22.88 1.25 -1.80
C ALA A 224 -23.28 0.35 -0.61
N HIS A 225 -23.43 0.95 0.57
CA HIS A 225 -23.76 0.23 1.80
C HIS A 225 -24.99 0.84 2.48
N ASP A 226 -25.95 0.00 2.83
CA ASP A 226 -27.06 0.40 3.69
C ASP A 226 -26.58 0.39 5.14
N VAL A 227 -26.59 1.57 5.77
CA VAL A 227 -26.20 1.75 7.17
C VAL A 227 -27.45 1.96 8.01
N GLU A 228 -27.68 1.07 8.96
CA GLU A 228 -28.70 1.24 9.99
C GLU A 228 -28.18 2.21 11.07
N ILE A 229 -28.90 3.30 11.27
CA ILE A 229 -28.57 4.37 12.21
C ILE A 229 -29.54 4.31 13.37
N ASN A 230 -29.01 4.01 14.55
CA ASN A 230 -29.74 3.96 15.81
C ASN A 230 -29.20 5.04 16.74
N ILE A 231 -30.05 5.98 17.16
CA ILE A 231 -29.68 7.16 17.97
C ILE A 231 -30.30 7.04 19.36
N ASP A 232 -29.51 6.57 20.33
CA ASP A 232 -29.94 6.50 21.72
C ASP A 232 -30.23 7.89 22.29
N GLY A 233 -31.30 8.01 23.09
CA GLY A 233 -31.68 9.27 23.72
C GLY A 233 -32.33 10.30 22.78
N ALA A 234 -32.77 9.85 21.60
CA ALA A 234 -33.53 10.65 20.63
C ALA A 234 -35.05 10.69 20.92
N LEU A 235 -35.52 10.03 21.98
CA LEU A 235 -36.92 10.05 22.40
C LEU A 235 -37.11 10.83 23.71
N ALA A 236 -38.21 11.55 23.82
CA ALA A 236 -38.68 12.18 25.06
C ALA A 236 -39.28 11.12 26.01
N GLU A 237 -39.51 11.50 27.27
CA GLU A 237 -40.10 10.58 28.28
C GLU A 237 -41.50 10.07 27.90
N ASP A 238 -42.25 10.84 27.11
CA ASP A 238 -43.58 10.47 26.61
C ASP A 238 -43.53 9.63 25.31
N GLY A 239 -42.33 9.31 24.82
CA GLY A 239 -42.10 8.57 23.58
C GLY A 239 -42.14 9.41 22.30
N GLY A 240 -42.28 10.74 22.40
CA GLY A 240 -42.16 11.64 21.25
C GLY A 240 -40.73 11.77 20.72
N SER A 241 -40.56 11.93 19.40
CA SER A 241 -39.23 12.16 18.81
C SER A 241 -38.67 13.54 19.17
N LEU A 242 -37.44 13.56 19.69
CA LEU A 242 -36.64 14.77 19.86
C LEU A 242 -35.92 15.19 18.58
N LEU A 243 -36.09 14.46 17.48
CA LEU A 243 -35.47 14.72 16.19
C LEU A 243 -36.52 15.16 15.17
N SER A 244 -36.13 16.11 14.33
CA SER A 244 -36.86 16.46 13.11
C SER A 244 -37.01 15.21 12.24
N ASP A 245 -38.17 15.07 11.59
CA ASP A 245 -38.42 14.03 10.59
C ASP A 245 -37.66 14.28 9.28
N LYS A 246 -37.03 15.45 9.16
CA LYS A 246 -36.17 15.86 8.05
C LYS A 246 -34.73 16.06 8.48
N ALA A 247 -33.79 15.75 7.60
CA ALA A 247 -32.38 16.08 7.74
C ALA A 247 -31.80 16.63 6.43
N VAL A 248 -30.74 17.43 6.54
CA VAL A 248 -29.95 17.89 5.39
C VAL A 248 -28.75 16.97 5.25
N VAL A 249 -28.51 16.49 4.04
CA VAL A 249 -27.36 15.68 3.66
C VAL A 249 -26.41 16.52 2.82
N TYR A 250 -25.13 16.45 3.14
CA TYR A 250 -24.03 16.96 2.34
C TYR A 250 -23.18 15.77 1.89
N GLN A 251 -23.05 15.55 0.59
CA GLN A 251 -22.45 14.34 0.05
C GLN A 251 -21.46 14.65 -1.06
N VAL A 252 -20.30 14.00 -1.00
CA VAL A 252 -19.37 13.89 -2.12
C VAL A 252 -19.22 12.40 -2.40
N ALA A 253 -19.41 11.97 -3.64
CA ALA A 253 -19.25 10.59 -4.06
C ALA A 253 -18.54 10.53 -5.41
N GLY A 254 -17.71 9.50 -5.59
CA GLY A 254 -16.99 9.21 -6.83
C GLY A 254 -17.25 7.80 -7.34
N ASP A 255 -16.58 7.46 -8.45
CA ASP A 255 -16.59 6.12 -9.05
C ASP A 255 -15.25 5.39 -8.92
N SER A 256 -14.23 6.08 -8.39
CA SER A 256 -12.86 5.60 -8.22
C SER A 256 -12.28 6.05 -6.87
N PRO A 257 -11.45 5.22 -6.20
CA PRO A 257 -10.70 5.67 -5.03
C PRO A 257 -9.63 6.72 -5.38
N ASP A 258 -9.32 6.88 -6.68
CA ASP A 258 -8.37 7.87 -7.19
C ASP A 258 -9.04 9.21 -7.57
N ASN A 259 -10.35 9.37 -7.39
CA ASN A 259 -10.99 10.67 -7.61
C ASN A 259 -10.47 11.67 -6.56
N ASP A 260 -9.75 12.70 -7.03
CA ASP A 260 -9.10 13.69 -6.17
C ASP A 260 -9.29 15.10 -6.72
N ASN A 261 -9.81 15.99 -5.87
CA ASN A 261 -10.00 17.39 -6.24
C ASN A 261 -8.70 18.17 -6.03
N ILE A 262 -7.94 18.30 -7.11
CA ILE A 262 -6.68 19.04 -7.12
C ILE A 262 -6.94 20.55 -7.26
N LEU A 263 -6.38 21.35 -6.35
CA LEU A 263 -6.52 22.81 -6.38
C LEU A 263 -6.07 23.39 -7.73
N GLY A 264 -7.00 24.06 -8.42
CA GLY A 264 -6.75 24.69 -9.73
C GLY A 264 -6.99 23.79 -10.95
N ALA A 265 -7.32 22.51 -10.73
CA ALA A 265 -7.85 21.63 -11.76
C ALA A 265 -9.39 21.69 -11.78
N THR A 266 -10.00 21.09 -12.81
CA THR A 266 -11.42 20.76 -12.77
C THR A 266 -11.66 19.73 -11.68
N GLU A 267 -12.72 19.89 -10.89
CA GLU A 267 -13.10 18.94 -9.85
C GLU A 267 -13.54 17.60 -10.45
N ASP A 268 -13.03 16.49 -9.91
CA ASP A 268 -13.43 15.13 -10.28
C ASP A 268 -14.76 14.75 -9.63
N VAL A 269 -15.01 15.27 -8.43
CA VAL A 269 -16.23 15.05 -7.64
C VAL A 269 -16.71 16.37 -7.06
N THR A 270 -18.02 16.54 -6.94
CA THR A 270 -18.60 17.81 -6.44
C THR A 270 -19.42 17.58 -5.18
N LEU A 271 -19.55 18.61 -4.34
CA LEU A 271 -20.40 18.57 -3.15
C LEU A 271 -21.87 18.77 -3.54
N GLU A 272 -22.68 17.76 -3.25
CA GLU A 272 -24.13 17.82 -3.38
C GLU A 272 -24.78 18.05 -2.01
N SER A 273 -25.89 18.79 -1.99
CA SER A 273 -26.69 18.99 -0.79
C SER A 273 -28.18 18.78 -1.08
N PHE A 274 -28.83 17.94 -0.29
CA PHE A 274 -30.25 17.62 -0.44
C PHE A 274 -30.91 17.29 0.90
N GLU A 275 -32.23 17.33 0.96
CA GLU A 275 -33.00 16.93 2.15
C GLU A 275 -33.45 15.48 2.04
N ILE A 276 -33.50 14.80 3.18
CA ILE A 276 -34.14 13.49 3.35
C ILE A 276 -35.26 13.62 4.38
N ASP A 277 -36.36 12.89 4.13
CA ASP A 277 -37.49 12.77 5.05
C ASP A 277 -37.46 11.37 5.74
N GLY A 278 -38.31 11.16 6.75
CA GLY A 278 -38.43 9.88 7.45
C GLY A 278 -37.32 9.59 8.46
N VAL A 279 -36.60 10.64 8.88
CA VAL A 279 -35.59 10.54 9.94
C VAL A 279 -36.28 10.31 11.28
N SER A 280 -35.72 9.40 12.08
CA SER A 280 -36.20 9.12 13.44
C SER A 280 -35.04 8.69 14.33
N ASP A 281 -35.34 8.18 15.53
CA ASP A 281 -34.35 7.54 16.40
C ASP A 281 -33.77 6.25 15.78
N HIS A 282 -34.45 5.67 14.79
CA HIS A 282 -33.97 4.54 14.00
C HIS A 282 -34.33 4.70 12.51
N PHE A 283 -33.32 4.84 11.66
CA PHE A 283 -33.52 4.91 10.20
C PHE A 283 -32.32 4.30 9.45
N THR A 284 -32.50 4.03 8.16
CA THR A 284 -31.44 3.51 7.29
C THR A 284 -31.02 4.58 6.30
N TYR A 285 -29.72 4.67 6.04
CA TYR A 285 -29.17 5.52 4.99
C TYR A 285 -28.22 4.72 4.09
N THR A 286 -28.43 4.79 2.78
CA THR A 286 -27.53 4.19 1.78
C THR A 286 -26.34 5.13 1.55
N VAL A 287 -25.16 4.73 2.03
CA VAL A 287 -23.90 5.44 1.80
C VAL A 287 -23.33 5.03 0.44
N PRO A 288 -23.21 5.94 -0.54
CA PRO A 288 -22.70 5.59 -1.87
C PRO A 288 -21.27 5.06 -1.82
N MET A 289 -20.85 4.35 -2.87
CA MET A 289 -19.45 3.97 -3.05
C MET A 289 -18.52 5.19 -3.04
N TYR A 290 -17.27 5.00 -2.61
CA TYR A 290 -16.22 6.03 -2.57
C TYR A 290 -16.74 7.42 -2.20
N SER A 291 -17.32 7.53 -1.00
CA SER A 291 -18.05 8.73 -0.61
C SER A 291 -17.72 9.23 0.79
N VAL A 292 -17.93 10.52 0.97
CA VAL A 292 -18.05 11.18 2.28
C VAL A 292 -19.43 11.79 2.34
N THR A 293 -20.23 11.36 3.30
CA THR A 293 -21.57 11.86 3.57
C THR A 293 -21.63 12.49 4.97
N VAL A 294 -22.25 13.65 5.09
CA VAL A 294 -22.58 14.30 6.36
C VAL A 294 -24.08 14.51 6.44
N ILE A 295 -24.73 13.88 7.40
CA ILE A 295 -26.16 14.03 7.69
C ILE A 295 -26.31 14.93 8.90
N ARG A 296 -27.00 16.07 8.76
CA ARG A 296 -27.34 16.97 9.85
C ARG A 296 -28.82 16.84 10.18
N ILE A 297 -29.10 16.36 11.39
CA ILE A 297 -30.45 16.12 11.91
C ILE A 297 -30.78 17.22 12.95
N PRO A 298 -31.72 18.12 12.66
CA PRO A 298 -32.18 19.10 13.63
C PRO A 298 -32.82 18.45 14.85
N ARG A 299 -32.52 19.00 16.03
CA ARG A 299 -33.21 18.60 17.26
C ARG A 299 -34.47 19.43 17.45
N ASN A 300 -35.60 18.76 17.69
CA ASN A 300 -36.83 19.42 18.09
C ASN A 300 -36.64 20.05 19.48
N LYS A 301 -37.13 21.28 19.64
CA LYS A 301 -37.07 22.02 20.90
C LYS A 301 -38.24 21.68 21.82
#